data_AF-A0A0Q6V849-F1
#
_entry.id   AF-A0A0Q6V849-F1
#
_cell.length_a   1.000
_cell.length_b   1.000
_cell.length_c   1.000
_cell.angle_alpha   90.00
_cell.angle_beta   90.00
_cell.angle_gamma   90.00
#
_symmetry.space_group_name_H-M   'P 1'
#
loop_
_entity.id
_entity.type
_entity.pdbx_description
1 polymer ?
#
loop_
_entity_poly.entity_id
_entity_poly.type
_entity_poly.pdbx_seq_one_letter_code
_entity_poly.pdbx_strand_id
1 'polypeptide(L)'
;MINTLIGMPQGLEWLVILAIVVLVFGAAKLPDLARSSGQALRIFKTETKGLRDEDDATTTPEQREIQARNEVADETSGEVLRERRDDTTA
;
A
#
# COMPACT_ATOMS: atom_id res chain seq x y z
N MET A 1 -18.37 31.31 40.48
CA MET A 1 -16.98 30.85 40.65
C MET A 1 -16.94 29.31 40.77
N ILE A 2 -17.17 28.61 39.66
CA ILE A 2 -16.78 27.21 39.46
C ILE A 2 -16.17 27.21 38.06
N ASN A 3 -14.84 27.07 38.03
CA ASN A 3 -13.95 27.62 37.03
C ASN A 3 -14.01 26.87 35.69
N THR A 4 -13.89 27.63 34.59
CA THR A 4 -13.67 27.20 33.20
C THR A 4 -12.31 26.51 33.00
N LEU A 5 -12.04 25.47 33.79
CA LEU A 5 -10.94 24.51 33.62
C LEU A 5 -11.46 23.24 32.90
N ILE A 6 -12.41 23.44 31.98
CA ILE A 6 -12.89 22.48 30.97
C ILE A 6 -12.25 22.91 29.62
N GLY A 7 -11.02 23.43 29.69
CA GLY A 7 -10.36 24.17 28.62
C GLY A 7 -8.94 23.70 28.32
N MET A 8 -8.66 22.39 28.47
CA MET A 8 -7.49 21.80 27.82
C MET A 8 -7.96 20.79 26.75
N PRO A 9 -8.31 21.29 25.54
CA PRO A 9 -8.79 20.47 24.45
C PRO A 9 -7.59 19.85 23.75
N GLN A 10 -7.41 18.53 23.80
CA GLN A 10 -6.60 17.77 22.83
C GLN A 10 -6.85 16.24 22.98
N GLY A 11 -7.22 15.73 24.17
CA GLY A 11 -7.29 14.26 24.38
C GLY A 11 -8.17 13.72 25.51
N LEU A 12 -8.60 14.55 26.46
CA LEU A 12 -9.48 14.07 27.54
C LEU A 12 -10.89 13.75 27.05
N GLU A 13 -11.42 14.44 26.02
CA GLU A 13 -12.74 14.10 25.46
C GLU A 13 -12.78 12.67 24.94
N TRP A 14 -11.71 12.23 24.26
CA TRP A 14 -11.59 10.85 23.77
C TRP A 14 -11.56 9.83 24.90
N LEU A 15 -10.89 10.13 26.01
CA LEU A 15 -10.88 9.27 27.20
C LEU A 15 -12.27 9.15 27.84
N VAL A 16 -13.04 10.24 27.92
CA VAL A 16 -14.40 10.21 28.46
C VAL A 16 -15.33 9.38 27.58
N ILE A 17 -15.26 9.55 26.25
CA ILE A 17 -16.05 8.75 25.31
C ILE A 17 -15.68 7.27 25.43
N LEU A 18 -14.38 6.95 25.44
CA LEU A 18 -13.90 5.58 25.60
C LEU A 18 -14.38 4.97 26.91
N ALA A 19 -14.35 5.72 28.01
CA ALA A 19 -14.85 5.28 29.31
C ALA A 19 -16.34 4.95 29.27
N ILE A 20 -17.16 5.76 28.61
CA ILE A 20 -18.61 5.50 28.44
C ILE A 20 -18.83 4.23 27.61
N VAL A 21 -18.10 4.06 26.50
CA VAL A 21 -18.19 2.86 25.66
C VAL A 21 -17.80 1.61 26.46
N VAL A 22 -16.70 1.66 27.23
CA VAL A 22 -16.28 0.57 28.12
C VAL A 22 -17.35 0.27 29.18
N LEU A 23 -18.05 1.28 29.70
CA LEU A 23 -19.10 1.08 30.71
C LEU A 23 -20.33 0.36 30.13
N VAL A 24 -20.73 0.71 28.90
CA VAL A 24 -21.91 0.12 28.23
C VAL A 24 -21.62 -1.29 27.70
N PHE A 25 -20.48 -1.48 27.04
CA PHE A 25 -20.13 -2.76 26.42
C PHE A 25 -19.37 -3.70 27.38
N GLY A 26 -18.70 -3.17 28.40
CA GLY A 26 -17.82 -3.89 29.30
C GLY A 26 -16.38 -3.98 28.81
N ALA A 27 -15.42 -3.96 29.75
CA ALA A 27 -13.99 -4.01 29.45
C ALA A 27 -13.54 -5.29 28.72
N ALA A 28 -14.28 -6.40 28.86
CA ALA A 28 -13.99 -7.65 28.17
C ALA A 28 -14.49 -7.67 26.71
N LYS A 29 -15.56 -6.93 26.37
CA LYS A 29 -16.18 -7.04 25.04
C LYS A 29 -15.50 -6.20 23.97
N LEU A 30 -14.95 -5.04 24.33
CA LEU A 30 -14.18 -4.21 23.40
C LEU A 30 -12.97 -4.93 22.77
N PRO A 31 -12.08 -5.59 23.54
CA PRO A 31 -10.94 -6.30 22.96
C PRO A 31 -11.38 -7.54 22.15
N ASP A 32 -12.45 -8.23 22.54
CA ASP A 32 -12.97 -9.38 21.79
C ASP A 32 -13.54 -8.96 20.42
N LEU A 33 -14.29 -7.85 20.38
CA LEU A 33 -14.80 -7.26 19.14
C LEU A 33 -13.67 -6.73 18.24
N ALA A 34 -12.66 -6.08 18.84
CA ALA A 34 -11.50 -5.61 18.11
C ALA A 34 -10.67 -6.76 17.52
N ARG A 35 -10.49 -7.86 18.25
CA ARG A 35 -9.74 -9.05 17.78
C ARG A 35 -10.44 -9.73 16.61
N SER A 36 -11.74 -10.00 16.71
CA SER A 36 -12.51 -10.64 15.63
C SER A 36 -12.58 -9.77 14.36
N SER A 37 -12.86 -8.47 14.51
CA SER A 37 -12.86 -7.52 13.39
C SER A 37 -11.47 -7.32 12.79
N GLY A 38 -10.44 -7.28 13.63
CA GLY A 38 -9.04 -7.14 13.20
C GLY A 38 -8.53 -8.37 12.42
N GLN A 39 -8.98 -9.58 12.78
CA GLN A 39 -8.67 -10.79 12.02
C GLN A 39 -9.30 -10.74 10.62
N ALA A 40 -10.57 -10.32 10.50
CA ALA A 40 -11.23 -10.16 9.20
C ALA A 40 -10.52 -9.11 8.33
N LEU A 41 -10.18 -7.95 8.89
CA LEU A 41 -9.43 -6.90 8.19
C LEU A 41 -8.02 -7.36 7.79
N ARG A 42 -7.37 -8.20 8.61
CA ARG A 42 -6.04 -8.74 8.30
C ARG A 42 -6.10 -9.67 7.08
N ILE A 43 -7.06 -10.60 7.06
CA ILE A 43 -7.24 -11.53 5.93
C ILE A 43 -7.53 -10.73 4.66
N PHE A 44 -8.51 -9.82 4.73
CA PHE A 44 -8.87 -8.95 3.61
C PHE A 44 -7.68 -8.11 3.12
N LYS A 45 -6.87 -7.54 4.03
CA LYS A 45 -5.68 -6.77 3.66
C LYS A 45 -4.61 -7.65 3.01
N THR A 46 -4.39 -8.87 3.49
CA THR A 46 -3.42 -9.81 2.89
C THR A 46 -3.85 -10.25 1.50
N GLU A 47 -5.12 -10.60 1.32
CA GLU A 47 -5.67 -10.98 0.01
C GLU A 47 -5.66 -9.80 -0.96
N THR A 48 -6.11 -8.61 -0.52
CA THR A 48 -6.10 -7.39 -1.35
C THR A 48 -4.67 -6.93 -1.66
N LYS A 49 -3.70 -7.17 -0.77
CA LYS A 49 -2.30 -6.85 -1.04
C LYS A 49 -1.72 -7.77 -2.12
N GLY A 50 -2.09 -9.06 -2.15
CA GLY A 50 -1.70 -9.95 -3.25
C GLY A 50 -2.15 -9.40 -4.60
N LEU A 51 -3.40 -8.93 -4.69
CA LEU A 51 -3.94 -8.34 -5.92
C LEU A 51 -3.27 -7.00 -6.30
N ARG A 52 -2.90 -6.16 -5.32
CA ARG A 52 -2.18 -4.90 -5.58
C ARG A 52 -0.72 -5.10 -5.92
N ASP A 53 -0.05 -6.06 -5.28
CA ASP A 53 1.32 -6.41 -5.63
C ASP A 53 1.38 -7.05 -7.03
N GLU A 54 0.32 -7.68 -7.55
CA GLU A 54 0.27 -8.18 -8.94
C GLU A 54 0.23 -7.04 -9.99
N ASP A 55 -0.39 -5.89 -9.67
CA ASP A 55 -0.39 -4.70 -10.53
C ASP A 55 0.94 -3.90 -10.44
N ASP A 56 1.60 -3.86 -9.28
CA ASP A 56 2.94 -3.26 -9.13
C ASP A 56 4.09 -4.22 -9.55
N ALA A 57 3.85 -5.54 -9.57
CA ALA A 57 4.81 -6.58 -9.93
C ALA A 57 4.60 -7.14 -11.34
N THR A 58 4.02 -6.38 -12.27
CA THR A 58 4.24 -6.55 -13.73
C THR A 58 5.70 -6.30 -14.17
N THR A 59 6.65 -6.45 -13.26
CA THR A 59 8.03 -6.74 -13.58
C THR A 59 8.55 -7.72 -12.54
N THR A 60 8.17 -8.99 -12.70
CA THR A 60 8.93 -10.09 -12.11
C THR A 60 10.40 -9.95 -12.55
N PRO A 61 11.38 -10.36 -11.72
CA PRO A 61 12.80 -10.28 -12.08
C PRO A 61 13.09 -10.98 -13.41
N GLU A 62 12.33 -12.02 -13.75
CA GLU A 62 12.39 -12.72 -15.04
C GLU A 62 11.89 -11.87 -16.21
N GLN A 63 10.81 -11.09 -16.03
CA GLN A 63 10.34 -10.12 -17.04
C GLN A 63 11.30 -8.92 -17.19
N ARG A 64 11.95 -8.50 -16.09
CA ARG A 64 12.97 -7.45 -16.08
C ARG A 64 14.19 -7.85 -16.94
N GLU A 65 14.58 -9.12 -16.89
CA GLU A 65 15.66 -9.68 -17.70
C GLU A 65 15.26 -9.82 -19.18
N ILE A 66 14.04 -10.28 -19.49
CA ILE A 66 13.54 -10.37 -20.87
C ILE A 66 13.38 -8.97 -21.49
N GLN A 67 12.94 -7.98 -20.71
CA GLN A 67 12.75 -6.60 -21.16
C GLN A 67 14.08 -5.89 -21.35
N ALA A 68 15.04 -6.04 -20.44
CA ALA A 68 16.41 -5.55 -20.63
C ALA A 68 17.09 -6.22 -21.84
N ARG A 69 16.87 -7.52 -22.05
CA ARG A 69 17.40 -8.24 -23.23
C ARG A 69 16.75 -7.78 -24.53
N ASN A 70 15.46 -7.46 -24.52
CA ASN A 70 14.76 -6.91 -25.68
C ASN A 70 15.15 -5.45 -25.96
N GLU A 71 15.41 -4.64 -24.94
CA GLU A 71 15.86 -3.25 -25.10
C GLU A 71 17.26 -3.20 -25.74
N VAL A 72 18.18 -4.08 -25.31
CA VAL A 72 19.51 -4.21 -25.92
C VAL A 72 19.44 -4.81 -27.34
N ALA A 73 18.48 -5.71 -27.60
CA ALA A 73 18.24 -6.25 -28.94
C ALA A 73 17.61 -5.23 -29.90
N ASP A 74 16.77 -4.31 -29.38
CA ASP A 74 16.15 -3.23 -30.15
C ASP A 74 17.16 -2.10 -30.43
N GLU A 75 18.05 -1.78 -29.49
CA GLU A 75 19.18 -0.87 -29.72
C GLU A 75 20.16 -1.43 -30.77
N THR A 76 20.53 -2.72 -30.67
CA THR A 76 21.39 -3.38 -31.67
C THR A 76 20.71 -3.45 -33.04
N SER A 77 19.40 -3.70 -33.09
CA SER A 77 18.64 -3.72 -34.35
C SER A 77 18.52 -2.32 -34.95
N GLY A 78 18.35 -1.29 -34.12
CA GLY A 78 18.32 0.11 -34.51
C GLY A 78 19.68 0.68 -34.92
N GLU A 79 20.78 0.11 -34.43
CA GLU A 79 22.15 0.44 -34.82
C GLU A 79 22.52 -0.23 -36.16
N VAL A 80 22.21 -1.52 -36.33
CA VAL A 80 22.43 -2.26 -37.58
C VAL A 80 21.57 -1.74 -38.75
N LEU A 81 20.36 -1.24 -38.49
CA LEU A 81 19.51 -0.57 -39.49
C LEU A 81 19.90 0.90 -39.78
N ARG A 82 20.73 1.51 -38.93
CA ARG A 82 21.31 2.85 -39.17
C ARG A 82 22.58 2.71 -40.01
N GLU A 83 23.48 1.79 -39.64
CA GLU A 83 24.71 1.51 -40.38
C GLU A 83 24.45 1.14 -41.86
N ARG A 84 23.43 0.31 -42.13
CA ARG A 84 23.07 -0.06 -43.52
C ARG A 84 22.41 1.05 -44.35
N ARG A 85 21.99 2.16 -43.71
CA ARG A 85 21.33 3.29 -44.39
C ARG A 85 22.34 4.33 -44.88
N ASP A 86 23.50 4.38 -44.24
CA ASP A 86 24.51 5.40 -44.49
C ASP A 86 25.38 5.05 -45.72
N ASP A 87 25.45 3.77 -46.10
CA ASP A 87 26.23 3.27 -47.25
C ASP A 87 25.54 3.37 -48.63
N THR A 88 24.29 3.82 -48.70
CA THR A 88 23.49 3.87 -49.96
C THR A 88 23.43 5.26 -50.62
N THR A 89 24.12 6.27 -50.07
CA THR A 89 24.05 7.66 -50.57
C THR A 89 25.38 8.21 -51.13
N ALA A 90 26.35 7.35 -51.49
CA ALA A 90 27.57 7.77 -52.19
C ALA A 90 27.62 7.25 -53.64
#